data_AF-A0A314XJK6-F1
#
_entry.id   AF-A0A314XJK6-F1
#
_cell.length_a   1.000
_cell.length_b   1.000
_cell.length_c   1.000
_cell.angle_alpha   90.00
_cell.angle_beta   90.00
_cell.angle_gamma   90.00
#
_symmetry.space_group_name_H-M   'P 1'
#
loop_
_entity.id
_entity.type
_entity.pdbx_description
1 polymer ?
#
loop_
_entity_poly.entity_id
_entity_poly.type
_entity_poly.pdbx_seq_one_letter_code
_entity_poly.pdbx_strand_id
1 'polypeptide(L)' 'MCIYRLVKPGGVLVYSTCSIDPEENEERIAAFLLRHPDFCIDPIGRYVPPDFVTEHGFYFSNPVKHFLDGAFAARLSRAI' A
#
# COMPACT_ATOMS: atom_id res chain seq x y z
N MET A 1 -11.42 -12.15 12.12
CA MET A 1 -10.59 -11.17 12.88
C MET A 1 -10.04 -10.16 11.88
N CYS A 2 -10.24 -8.85 12.08
CA CYS A 2 -9.70 -7.85 11.15
C CYS A 2 -8.26 -7.48 11.55
N ILE A 3 -7.30 -7.69 10.63
CA ILE A 3 -5.85 -7.60 10.93
C ILE A 3 -5.39 -6.21 11.39
N TYR A 4 -6.06 -5.13 10.98
CA TYR A 4 -5.69 -3.76 11.35
C TYR A 4 -5.72 -3.51 12.86
N ARG A 5 -6.56 -4.25 13.60
CA ARG A 5 -6.68 -4.13 15.06
C ARG A 5 -5.44 -4.62 15.82
N LEU A 6 -4.59 -5.41 15.17
CA LEU A 6 -3.36 -5.94 15.76
C LEU A 6 -2.19 -4.95 15.66
N VAL A 7 -2.35 -3.88 14.88
CA VAL A 7 -1.34 -2.84 14.70
C VAL A 7 -1.37 -1.91 15.92
N LYS A 8 -0.26 -1.82 16.65
CA LYS A 8 -0.14 -0.89 17.79
C LYS A 8 -0.12 0.56 17.30
N PRO A 9 -0.43 1.56 18.15
CA PRO A 9 -0.19 2.97 17.82
C PRO A 9 1.27 3.20 17.39
N GLY A 10 1.49 4.00 16.35
CA GLY A 10 2.79 4.15 15.68
C GLY A 10 3.26 2.92 14.88
N GLY A 11 2.46 1.85 14.82
CA GLY A 11 2.75 0.63 14.09
C GLY A 11 2.46 0.76 12.59
N VAL A 12 2.82 -0.28 11.83
CA VAL A 12 2.70 -0.30 10.37
C VAL A 12 1.90 -1.50 9.92
N LEU A 13 1.03 -1.27 8.93
CA LEU A 13 0.33 -2.29 8.15
C LEU A 13 0.84 -2.26 6.72
N VAL A 14 1.17 -3.42 6.16
CA VAL A 14 1.47 -3.57 4.74
C VAL A 14 0.35 -4.38 4.10
N TYR A 15 -0.22 -3.84 3.03
CA TYR A 15 -1.15 -4.53 2.15
C TYR A 15 -0.44 -4.83 0.83
N SER A 16 -0.63 -6.02 0.26
CA SER A 16 0.00 -6.40 -1.00
C SER A 16 -0.85 -7.40 -1.79
N THR A 17 -0.79 -7.30 -3.11
CA THR A 17 -1.43 -8.22 -4.06
C THR A 17 -0.47 -8.54 -5.20
N CYS A 18 -0.74 -9.63 -5.92
CA CYS A 18 -0.13 -9.96 -7.22
C CYS A 18 -1.06 -9.57 -8.39
N SER A 19 -1.80 -8.49 -8.22
CA SER A 19 -2.76 -7.97 -9.19
C SER A 19 -2.38 -6.56 -9.61
N ILE A 20 -2.76 -6.19 -10.83
CA ILE A 20 -2.66 -4.81 -11.35
C ILE A 20 -4.01 -4.09 -11.36
N ASP A 21 -5.07 -4.76 -10.90
CA ASP A 21 -6.43 -4.22 -10.90
C ASP A 21 -6.59 -3.12 -9.83
N PRO A 22 -6.96 -1.89 -10.20
CA PRO A 22 -7.23 -0.82 -9.25
C PRO A 22 -8.29 -1.17 -8.19
N GLU A 23 -9.28 -1.99 -8.55
CA GLU A 23 -10.37 -2.39 -7.64
C GLU A 23 -9.85 -3.20 -6.45
N GLU A 24 -8.79 -4.00 -6.67
CA GLU A 24 -8.08 -4.78 -5.65
C GLU A 24 -7.01 -3.95 -4.92
N ASN A 25 -6.56 -2.84 -5.50
CA ASN A 25 -5.39 -2.10 -5.05
C ASN A 25 -5.77 -0.73 -4.45
N GLU A 26 -5.61 0.35 -5.23
CA GLU A 26 -5.83 1.72 -4.79
C GLU A 26 -7.22 1.94 -4.20
N GLU A 27 -8.25 1.34 -4.79
CA GLU A 27 -9.62 1.46 -4.30
C GLU A 27 -9.82 0.77 -2.95
N ARG A 28 -9.17 -0.37 -2.71
CA ARG A 28 -9.18 -1.03 -1.40
C ARG A 28 -8.50 -0.17 -0.35
N ILE A 29 -7.39 0.48 -0.69
CA ILE A 29 -6.68 1.39 0.21
C ILE A 29 -7.51 2.62 0.52
N ALA A 30 -8.11 3.26 -0.48
CA ALA A 30 -8.98 4.41 -0.29
C ALA A 30 -10.18 4.07 0.62
N ALA A 31 -10.84 2.94 0.33
CA ALA A 31 -11.96 2.45 1.13
C ALA A 31 -11.55 2.10 2.57
N PHE A 32 -10.33 1.56 2.77
CA PHE A 32 -9.78 1.29 4.10
C PHE A 32 -9.55 2.58 4.89
N LEU A 33 -8.87 3.57 4.30
CA LEU A 33 -8.56 4.84 4.94
C LEU A 33 -9.83 5.64 5.31
N LEU A 34 -10.89 5.56 4.49
CA LEU A 34 -12.18 6.17 4.81
C LEU A 34 -12.82 5.60 6.09
N ARG A 35 -12.64 4.29 6.34
CA ARG A 35 -13.20 3.60 7.52
C ARG A 35 -12.29 3.64 8.74
N HIS A 36 -11.00 3.89 8.53
CA HIS A 36 -9.95 3.81 9.55
C HIS A 36 -9.09 5.08 9.53
N PRO A 37 -9.64 6.22 10.00
CA PRO A 37 -8.96 7.52 9.94
C PRO A 37 -7.72 7.59 10.87
N ASP A 38 -7.50 6.58 11.72
CA ASP A 38 -6.27 6.42 12.50
C ASP A 38 -5.10 5.87 11.67
N PHE A 39 -5.30 5.55 10.39
CA PHE A 39 -4.25 5.16 9.46
C PHE A 39 -4.02 6.24 8.40
N CYS A 40 -2.78 6.36 7.96
CA CYS A 40 -2.39 7.20 6.82
C CYS A 40 -1.37 6.46 5.94
N ILE A 41 -1.25 6.91 4.69
CA ILE A 41 -0.23 6.41 3.76
C ILE A 41 1.15 6.82 4.30
N ASP A 42 2.06 5.85 4.42
CA ASP A 42 3.49 6.06 4.69
C ASP A 42 4.24 5.80 3.38
N PRO A 43 4.57 6.85 2.59
CA PRO A 43 5.11 6.70 1.24
C PRO A 43 6.37 5.83 1.22
N ILE A 44 6.43 4.92 0.26
CA ILE A 44 7.45 3.88 0.28
C ILE A 44 8.81 4.28 -0.32
N GLY A 45 8.96 5.53 -0.78
CA GLY A 45 10.11 5.95 -1.61
C GLY A 45 11.49 5.77 -0.95
N ARG A 46 11.55 5.59 0.37
CA ARG A 46 12.77 5.25 1.12
C ARG A 46 13.12 3.75 1.15
N TYR A 47 12.23 2.90 0.66
CA TYR A 47 12.33 1.43 0.77
C TYR A 47 12.55 0.73 -0.57
N VAL A 48 12.17 1.35 -1.68
CA VAL A 48 12.28 0.78 -3.03
C VAL A 48 12.84 1.81 -4.00
N PRO A 49 13.39 1.37 -5.16
CA PRO A 49 13.83 2.30 -6.18
C PRO A 49 12.67 3.19 -6.67
N PRO A 50 12.91 4.47 -7.00
CA PRO A 50 11.86 5.41 -7.43
C PRO A 50 11.02 4.91 -8.61
N ASP A 51 11.59 4.06 -9.47
CA ASP A 51 10.94 3.53 -10.66
C ASP A 51 9.70 2.65 -10.34
N PHE A 52 9.62 2.12 -9.12
CA PHE A 52 8.52 1.30 -8.61
C PHE A 52 7.53 2.08 -7.73
N VAL A 53 7.72 3.39 -7.56
CA VAL A 53 6.90 4.21 -6.67
C VAL A 53 5.84 4.93 -7.50
N THR A 54 4.57 4.72 -7.16
CA THR A 54 3.46 5.45 -7.80
C THR A 54 3.39 6.89 -7.29
N GLU A 55 2.64 7.75 -7.99
CA GLU A 55 2.41 9.15 -7.55
C GLU A 55 1.74 9.24 -6.17
N HIS A 56 0.99 8.20 -5.78
CA HIS A 56 0.34 8.09 -4.47
C HIS A 56 1.25 7.50 -3.38
N GLY A 57 2.50 7.17 -3.71
CA GLY A 57 3.48 6.63 -2.76
C GLY A 57 3.35 5.13 -2.49
N PHE A 58 2.71 4.38 -3.39
CA PHE A 58 2.61 2.92 -3.33
C PHE A 58 3.70 2.24 -4.14
N TYR A 59 3.87 0.94 -3.91
CA TYR A 59 4.68 0.07 -4.76
C TYR A 59 3.82 -0.42 -5.92
N PHE A 60 4.37 -0.38 -7.12
CA PHE A 60 3.79 -1.05 -8.28
C PHE A 60 4.88 -1.62 -9.19
N SER A 61 4.85 -2.93 -9.44
CA SER A 61 5.59 -3.53 -10.54
C SER A 61 4.71 -3.59 -11.79
N ASN A 62 5.02 -2.74 -12.76
CA ASN A 62 4.37 -2.78 -14.07
C ASN A 62 5.00 -3.91 -14.93
N PRO A 63 4.20 -4.87 -15.43
CA PRO A 63 4.75 -6.00 -16.19
C PRO A 63 5.49 -5.63 -17.47
N VAL A 64 5.03 -4.59 -18.15
CA VAL A 64 5.59 -4.14 -19.43
C VAL A 64 6.86 -3.32 -19.19
N LYS A 65 6.85 -2.43 -18.19
CA LYS A 65 7.97 -1.51 -17.93
C LYS A 65 9.13 -2.22 -17.21
N HIS A 66 8.82 -3.09 -16.26
CA HIS A 66 9.83 -3.64 -15.35
C HIS A 66 10.24 -5.07 -15.71
N PHE A 67 9.57 -5.73 -16.66
CA PHE A 67 9.81 -7.14 -17.01
C PHE A 67 9.71 -8.08 -15.78
N LEU A 68 8.75 -7.77 -14.89
CA LEU A 68 8.44 -8.53 -13.67
C LEU A 68 6.94 -8.84 -13.64
N ASP A 69 6.50 -9.76 -12.79
CA ASP A 69 5.07 -9.96 -12.57
C ASP A 69 4.42 -8.71 -11.96
N GLY A 70 3.14 -8.54 -12.26
CA GLY A 70 2.32 -7.44 -11.77
C GLY A 70 2.07 -7.57 -10.27
N ALA A 71 2.48 -6.57 -9.49
CA ALA A 71 2.26 -6.57 -8.06
C ALA A 71 2.09 -5.16 -7.51
N PHE A 72 1.34 -5.06 -6.41
CA PHE A 72 1.05 -3.83 -5.71
C PHE A 72 1.36 -3.99 -4.23
N ALA A 73 1.84 -2.92 -3.59
CA ALA A 73 1.86 -2.85 -2.13
C ALA A 73 1.65 -1.44 -1.60
N ALA A 74 0.87 -1.33 -0.54
CA ALA A 74 0.67 -0.09 0.21
C ALA A 74 1.17 -0.25 1.64
N ARG A 75 1.90 0.75 2.11
CA ARG A 75 2.37 0.85 3.48
C ARG A 75 1.56 1.91 4.21
N LEU A 76 0.93 1.53 5.31
CA LEU A 76 0.08 2.39 6.11
C LEU A 76 0.63 2.48 7.53
N SER A 77 0.77 3.68 8.07
CA SER A 77 1.13 3.89 9.48
C SER A 77 -0.10 4.21 10.31
N ARG A 78 -0.18 3.64 11.51
CA ARG A 78 -1.19 3.98 12.50
C ARG A 78 -0.73 5.17 13.34
N ALA A 79 -1.60 6.14 13.56
CA ALA A 79 -1.37 7.28 14.44
C ALA A 79 -0.97 6.82 15.86
N ILE A 80 -0.25 7.70 16.58
CA ILE A 80 0.19 7.50 17.97
C ILE A 80 -0.97 7.79 18.92
#